data_AF-A0AA85KKP3-F1
#
_entry.id   AF-A0AA85KKP3-F1
#
_cell.length_a   1.000
_cell.length_b   1.000
_cell.length_c   1.000
_cell.angle_alpha   90.00
_cell.angle_beta   90.00
_cell.angle_gamma   90.00
#
_symmetry.space_group_name_H-M   'P 1'
#
loop_
_entity.id
_entity.type
_entity.pdbx_description
1 polymer ?
#
loop_
_entity_poly.entity_id
_entity_poly.type
_entity_poly.pdbx_seq_one_letter_code
_entity_poly.pdbx_strand_id
1 'polypeptide(L)'
;MPNITMNFGILGEPVDKRQYGGNRLKFIVHYDHTIQRHPLFPRFKGEVVERALDFWERTLSVRRPPNRKLLIQRGCVEPYYFTDGRTGKKFCKQRCKPHAKCYDHRVPDQYASGCAQGTGGHNIRDVYQDGPGFAPNQFVIFVEAANKGACTSGSTLAYAGPCEMHPTTDRPIMGAINFCPAKMEVDEPGKTMLVGTAIHEIGHALGFVKTSFALMRDENGNPRTPRDPRTGKPRMNQFRHYEPR
;
A
#
# COMPACT_ATOMS: atom_id res chain seq x y z
N MET A 1 -3.81 1.59 21.11
CA MET A 1 -3.25 1.50 19.74
C MET A 1 -4.22 0.67 18.91
N PRO A 2 -4.83 1.20 17.83
CA PRO A 2 -5.65 0.35 16.99
C PRO A 2 -4.75 -0.73 16.39
N ASN A 3 -5.23 -1.97 16.46
CA ASN A 3 -4.55 -3.15 15.97
C ASN A 3 -4.51 -3.06 14.42
N ILE A 4 -3.54 -2.32 13.87
CA ILE A 4 -3.36 -2.20 12.41
C ILE A 4 -3.00 -3.59 11.92
N THR A 5 -4.00 -4.32 11.47
CA THR A 5 -3.80 -5.57 10.76
C THR A 5 -3.28 -5.19 9.39
N MET A 6 -1.97 -5.02 9.27
CA MET A 6 -1.30 -4.86 7.98
C MET A 6 -1.59 -6.11 7.18
N ASN A 7 -2.04 -5.95 5.94
CA ASN A 7 -2.00 -7.06 5.02
C ASN A 7 -0.56 -7.17 4.52
N PHE A 8 -0.34 -8.08 3.58
CA PHE A 8 0.97 -8.24 2.98
C PHE A 8 0.81 -8.30 1.46
N GLY A 9 1.74 -7.71 0.72
CA GLY A 9 1.84 -7.92 -0.70
C GLY A 9 2.14 -9.39 -1.02
N ILE A 10 1.52 -9.91 -2.07
CA ILE A 10 1.68 -11.27 -2.58
C ILE A 10 1.92 -11.21 -4.09
N LEU A 11 2.71 -12.13 -4.61
CA LEU A 11 2.87 -12.31 -6.06
C LEU A 11 1.74 -13.22 -6.59
N GLY A 12 0.92 -12.67 -7.49
CA GLY A 12 -0.16 -13.38 -8.21
C GLY A 12 0.34 -14.08 -9.47
N GLU A 13 -0.52 -14.29 -10.45
CA GLU A 13 -0.16 -15.02 -11.67
C GLU A 13 0.94 -14.34 -12.51
N PRO A 14 1.70 -15.10 -13.32
CA PRO A 14 2.68 -14.55 -14.25
C PRO A 14 2.04 -13.56 -15.23
N VAL A 15 2.78 -12.52 -15.59
CA VAL A 15 2.35 -11.55 -16.60
C VAL A 15 2.91 -11.97 -17.96
N ASP A 16 2.09 -11.91 -19.01
CA ASP A 16 2.61 -12.04 -20.38
C ASP A 16 3.58 -10.87 -20.65
N LYS A 17 4.75 -11.15 -21.23
CA LYS A 17 5.74 -10.13 -21.61
C LYS A 17 5.13 -9.02 -22.46
N ARG A 18 4.11 -9.30 -23.27
CA ARG A 18 3.39 -8.30 -24.09
C ARG A 18 2.51 -7.34 -23.26
N GLN A 19 2.09 -7.77 -22.07
CA GLN A 19 1.28 -6.98 -21.12
C GLN A 19 2.13 -6.28 -20.05
N TYR A 20 3.45 -6.47 -20.10
CA TYR A 20 4.40 -5.92 -19.14
C TYR A 20 4.65 -4.44 -19.47
N GLY A 21 3.93 -3.54 -18.77
CA GLY A 21 3.85 -2.10 -19.04
C GLY A 21 5.11 -1.27 -18.77
N GLY A 22 6.29 -1.82 -19.04
CA GLY A 22 7.59 -1.19 -18.81
C GLY A 22 7.96 -1.10 -17.32
N ASN A 23 8.92 -0.21 -17.02
CA ASN A 23 9.45 -0.01 -15.68
C ASN A 23 9.03 1.31 -15.03
N ARG A 24 8.43 2.26 -15.76
CA ARG A 24 8.01 3.55 -15.18
C ARG A 24 6.97 3.32 -14.09
N LEU A 25 7.09 4.05 -12.98
CA LEU A 25 6.09 4.03 -11.92
C LEU A 25 4.74 4.49 -12.48
N LYS A 26 3.67 3.78 -12.12
CA LYS A 26 2.30 4.17 -12.46
C LYS A 26 1.38 4.13 -11.25
N PHE A 27 0.55 5.15 -11.08
CA PHE A 27 -0.42 5.19 -9.99
C PHE A 27 -1.76 4.60 -10.40
N ILE A 28 -2.37 3.87 -9.47
CA ILE A 28 -3.79 3.57 -9.46
C ILE A 28 -4.36 4.37 -8.30
N VAL A 29 -5.25 5.32 -8.60
CA VAL A 29 -5.75 6.28 -7.62
C VAL A 29 -7.17 5.92 -7.21
N HIS A 30 -7.40 5.79 -5.91
CA HIS A 30 -8.73 5.63 -5.34
C HIS A 30 -9.07 6.83 -4.48
N TYR A 31 -9.98 7.67 -4.97
CA TYR A 31 -10.53 8.78 -4.19
C TYR A 31 -11.63 8.27 -3.27
N ASP A 32 -11.46 8.47 -1.97
CA ASP A 32 -12.47 8.15 -0.98
C ASP A 32 -13.67 9.12 -1.05
N HIS A 33 -14.83 8.68 -0.58
CA HIS A 33 -16.04 9.49 -0.54
C HIS A 33 -15.87 10.81 0.23
N THR A 34 -14.98 10.87 1.22
CA THR A 34 -14.69 12.07 2.01
C THR A 34 -14.12 13.21 1.16
N ILE A 35 -13.14 12.93 0.30
CA ILE A 35 -12.60 13.94 -0.61
C ILE A 35 -13.55 14.21 -1.77
N GLN A 36 -14.23 13.20 -2.29
CA GLN A 36 -15.18 13.38 -3.40
C GLN A 36 -16.32 14.35 -3.07
N ARG A 37 -16.75 14.40 -1.80
CA ARG A 37 -17.79 15.31 -1.32
C ARG A 37 -17.28 16.73 -1.00
N HIS A 38 -15.97 16.94 -0.99
CA HIS A 38 -15.42 18.25 -0.69
C HIS A 38 -15.73 19.24 -1.84
N PRO A 39 -16.23 20.47 -1.55
CA PRO A 39 -16.61 21.43 -2.60
C PRO A 39 -15.51 21.74 -3.61
N LEU A 40 -14.25 21.72 -3.17
CA LEU A 40 -13.09 22.01 -4.02
C LEU A 40 -12.62 20.82 -4.86
N PHE A 41 -13.15 19.60 -4.64
CA PHE A 41 -12.66 18.38 -5.29
C PHE A 41 -12.57 18.44 -6.82
N PRO A 42 -13.56 19.00 -7.56
CA PRO A 42 -13.50 19.05 -9.02
C PRO A 42 -12.23 19.71 -9.56
N ARG A 43 -11.76 20.78 -8.90
CA ARG A 43 -10.51 21.47 -9.22
C ARG A 43 -9.30 20.80 -8.57
N PHE A 44 -9.41 20.49 -7.28
CA PHE A 44 -8.32 19.95 -6.47
C PHE A 44 -7.74 18.65 -7.03
N LYS A 45 -8.60 17.79 -7.59
CA LYS A 45 -8.20 16.54 -8.24
C LYS A 45 -7.11 16.78 -9.31
N GLY A 46 -7.40 17.64 -10.29
CA GLY A 46 -6.50 17.90 -11.41
C GLY A 46 -5.40 18.91 -11.09
N GLU A 47 -5.72 19.94 -10.31
CA GLU A 47 -4.78 21.04 -10.05
C GLU A 47 -3.74 20.71 -8.96
N VAL A 48 -4.02 19.76 -8.07
CA VAL A 48 -3.13 19.39 -6.96
C VAL A 48 -2.73 17.91 -7.01
N VAL A 49 -3.70 17.00 -6.93
CA VAL A 49 -3.41 15.57 -6.76
C VAL A 49 -2.74 14.98 -8.01
N GLU A 50 -3.34 15.16 -9.19
CA GLU A 50 -2.81 14.62 -10.44
C GLU A 50 -1.45 15.25 -10.79
N ARG A 51 -1.25 16.55 -10.54
CA ARG A 51 0.07 17.19 -10.72
C ARG A 51 1.18 16.56 -9.87
N ALA A 52 0.87 16.23 -8.63
CA ALA A 52 1.83 15.60 -7.72
C ALA A 52 2.10 14.14 -8.10
N LEU A 53 1.10 13.39 -8.57
CA LEU A 53 1.28 12.03 -9.08
C LEU A 53 2.15 12.05 -10.35
N ASP A 54 1.87 12.94 -11.29
CA ASP A 54 2.63 13.11 -12.54
C ASP A 54 4.10 13.45 -12.29
N PHE A 55 4.40 14.24 -11.26
CA PHE A 55 5.77 14.48 -10.82
C PHE A 55 6.49 13.16 -10.53
N TRP A 56 5.88 12.28 -9.72
CA TRP A 56 6.48 11.01 -9.34
C TRP A 56 6.52 9.97 -10.47
N GLU A 57 5.51 9.90 -11.34
CA GLU A 57 5.54 9.03 -12.53
C GLU A 57 6.65 9.42 -13.52
N ARG A 58 6.98 10.72 -13.58
CA ARG A 58 8.09 11.22 -14.40
C ARG A 58 9.45 10.98 -13.75
N THR A 59 9.51 11.03 -12.42
CA THR A 59 10.75 10.97 -11.65
C THR A 59 11.22 9.54 -11.38
N LEU A 60 10.31 8.59 -11.18
CA LEU A 60 10.64 7.25 -10.69
C LEU A 60 10.34 6.12 -11.68
N SER A 61 11.16 5.08 -11.59
CA SER A 61 10.96 3.80 -12.25
C SER A 61 11.22 2.65 -11.27
N VAL A 62 10.46 1.57 -11.43
CA VAL A 62 10.60 0.33 -10.67
C VAL A 62 11.71 -0.52 -11.29
N ARG A 63 12.77 -0.78 -10.51
CA ARG A 63 13.86 -1.64 -10.94
C ARG A 63 13.40 -3.09 -11.06
N ARG A 64 13.61 -3.69 -12.25
CA ARG A 64 13.34 -5.11 -12.56
C ARG A 64 12.02 -5.60 -11.93
N PRO A 65 10.86 -5.05 -12.34
CA PRO A 65 9.57 -5.51 -11.79
C PRO A 65 9.46 -7.04 -11.92
N PRO A 66 8.95 -7.79 -10.93
CA PRO A 66 8.76 -9.22 -11.13
C PRO A 66 7.81 -9.45 -12.31
N ASN A 67 7.97 -10.53 -13.07
CA ASN A 67 7.02 -10.85 -14.15
C ASN A 67 5.72 -11.49 -13.61
N ARG A 68 5.17 -10.93 -12.54
CA ARG A 68 3.98 -11.42 -11.83
C ARG A 68 3.11 -10.24 -11.39
N LYS A 69 1.80 -10.43 -11.39
CA LYS A 69 0.86 -9.46 -10.82
C LYS A 69 1.09 -9.32 -9.32
N LEU A 70 0.73 -8.16 -8.79
CA LEU A 70 0.72 -7.90 -7.35
C LEU A 70 -0.71 -8.07 -6.83
N LEU A 71 -0.80 -8.78 -5.70
CA LEU A 71 -2.02 -8.96 -4.92
C LEU A 71 -1.76 -8.51 -3.49
N ILE A 72 -2.82 -8.21 -2.75
CA ILE A 72 -2.78 -7.92 -1.32
C ILE A 72 -3.47 -9.05 -0.57
N GLN A 73 -2.82 -9.57 0.45
CA GLN A 73 -3.36 -10.65 1.25
C GLN A 73 -4.72 -10.27 1.85
N ARG A 74 -5.77 -11.05 1.58
CA ARG A 74 -7.10 -10.81 2.17
C ARG A 74 -7.11 -10.97 3.68
N GLY A 75 -6.34 -11.92 4.22
CA GLY A 75 -6.26 -12.12 5.67
C GLY A 75 -7.33 -13.06 6.24
N CYS A 76 -7.01 -13.64 7.39
CA CYS A 76 -7.97 -14.25 8.29
C CYS A 76 -8.47 -13.21 9.30
N VAL A 77 -9.67 -13.40 9.85
CA VAL A 77 -10.16 -12.58 10.97
C VAL A 77 -9.31 -12.86 12.21
N GLU A 78 -8.96 -14.12 12.41
CA GLU A 78 -7.95 -14.55 13.39
C GLU A 78 -6.53 -14.06 12.99
N PRO A 79 -5.62 -13.89 13.95
CA PRO A 79 -4.33 -13.23 13.70
C PRO A 79 -3.29 -14.10 13.01
N TYR A 80 -3.58 -15.37 12.73
CA TYR A 80 -2.64 -16.31 12.13
C TYR A 80 -3.33 -17.26 11.16
N TYR A 81 -2.52 -17.81 10.25
CA TYR A 81 -2.94 -18.84 9.31
C TYR A 81 -2.71 -20.22 9.89
N PHE A 82 -3.57 -21.17 9.52
CA PHE A 82 -3.31 -22.58 9.67
C PHE A 82 -2.76 -23.12 8.36
N THR A 83 -1.88 -24.12 8.44
CA THR A 83 -1.32 -24.80 7.28
C THR A 83 -1.81 -26.24 7.30
N ASP A 84 -2.41 -26.69 6.22
CA ASP A 84 -2.83 -28.07 6.08
C ASP A 84 -1.61 -28.99 5.97
N GLY A 85 -1.53 -30.00 6.84
CA GLY A 85 -0.37 -30.89 6.90
C GLY A 85 -0.20 -31.80 5.67
N ARG A 86 -1.26 -32.01 4.87
CA ARG A 86 -1.20 -32.85 3.66
C ARG A 86 -0.84 -32.05 2.42
N THR A 87 -1.50 -30.91 2.23
CA THR A 87 -1.38 -30.10 1.00
C THR A 87 -0.46 -28.89 1.15
N GLY A 88 -0.10 -28.51 2.37
CA GLY A 88 0.62 -27.27 2.67
C GLY A 88 -0.23 -26.00 2.45
N LYS A 89 -1.53 -26.14 2.15
CA LYS A 89 -2.41 -25.01 1.86
C LYS A 89 -2.66 -24.19 3.13
N LYS A 90 -2.50 -22.87 3.02
CA LYS A 90 -2.84 -21.92 4.10
C LYS A 90 -4.35 -21.65 4.12
N PHE A 91 -4.96 -21.67 5.30
CA PHE A 91 -6.39 -21.42 5.46
C PHE A 91 -6.72 -20.74 6.81
N CYS A 92 -7.91 -20.14 6.87
CA CYS A 92 -8.50 -19.59 8.08
C CYS A 92 -9.42 -20.65 8.72
N LYS A 93 -9.29 -20.87 10.03
CA LYS A 93 -10.18 -21.75 10.76
C LYS A 93 -11.53 -21.12 11.06
N GLN A 94 -11.54 -19.82 11.38
CA GLN A 94 -12.78 -19.10 11.69
C GLN A 94 -13.39 -18.47 10.45
N ARG A 95 -12.77 -17.42 9.91
CA ARG A 95 -13.32 -16.71 8.76
C ARG A 95 -12.25 -15.95 7.98
N CYS A 96 -12.36 -16.00 6.67
CA CYS A 96 -11.70 -15.02 5.81
C CYS A 96 -12.20 -13.61 6.14
N LYS A 97 -11.31 -12.61 6.14
CA LYS A 97 -11.76 -11.21 6.22
C LYS A 97 -12.63 -10.90 4.99
N PRO A 98 -13.72 -10.13 5.16
CA PRO A 98 -14.56 -9.76 4.04
C PRO A 98 -13.79 -8.93 3.01
N HIS A 99 -12.85 -8.08 3.46
CA HIS A 99 -12.00 -7.27 2.58
C HIS A 99 -10.57 -7.15 3.15
N ALA A 100 -9.59 -7.04 2.25
CA ALA A 100 -8.29 -6.49 2.56
C ALA A 100 -8.40 -4.99 2.87
N LYS A 101 -7.41 -4.45 3.57
CA LYS A 101 -7.36 -3.04 3.99
C LYS A 101 -5.98 -2.43 3.78
N CYS A 102 -5.95 -1.15 3.43
CA CYS A 102 -4.76 -0.30 3.47
C CYS A 102 -5.07 0.80 4.49
N TYR A 103 -4.48 0.71 5.68
CA TYR A 103 -4.97 1.42 6.86
C TYR A 103 -6.48 1.17 7.08
N ASP A 104 -7.31 2.20 7.05
CA ASP A 104 -8.76 2.11 7.14
C ASP A 104 -9.48 2.06 5.78
N HIS A 105 -8.76 2.17 4.67
CA HIS A 105 -9.34 2.03 3.33
C HIS A 105 -9.60 0.57 2.98
N ARG A 106 -10.79 0.29 2.44
CA ARG A 106 -11.11 -1.00 1.83
C ARG A 106 -10.32 -1.15 0.53
N VAL A 107 -9.50 -2.20 0.44
CA VAL A 107 -8.85 -2.58 -0.82
C VAL A 107 -9.90 -3.26 -1.71
N PRO A 108 -10.10 -2.80 -2.97
CA PRO A 108 -10.97 -3.47 -3.93
C PRO A 108 -10.61 -4.94 -4.10
N ASP A 109 -11.63 -5.80 -4.18
CA ASP A 109 -11.44 -7.26 -4.23
C ASP A 109 -10.62 -7.70 -5.46
N GLN A 110 -10.58 -6.89 -6.51
CA GLN A 110 -9.74 -7.13 -7.69
C GLN A 110 -8.24 -7.11 -7.42
N TYR A 111 -7.78 -6.46 -6.35
CA TYR A 111 -6.37 -6.47 -5.93
C TYR A 111 -6.10 -7.43 -4.79
N ALA A 112 -7.14 -8.06 -4.23
CA ALA A 112 -7.00 -8.93 -3.07
C ALA A 112 -6.71 -10.37 -3.50
N SER A 113 -5.94 -11.08 -2.68
CA SER A 113 -5.80 -12.51 -2.81
C SER A 113 -7.11 -13.23 -2.48
N GLY A 114 -7.18 -14.47 -2.93
CA GLY A 114 -8.12 -15.45 -2.44
C GLY A 114 -7.88 -15.77 -0.98
N CYS A 115 -8.80 -16.57 -0.44
CA CYS A 115 -8.74 -17.02 0.94
C CYS A 115 -9.54 -18.31 1.11
N ALA A 116 -8.90 -19.29 1.75
CA ALA A 116 -9.50 -20.56 2.10
C ALA A 116 -9.96 -20.58 3.57
N GLN A 117 -11.03 -21.30 3.84
CA GLN A 117 -11.58 -21.48 5.19
C GLN A 117 -11.88 -22.95 5.46
N GLY A 118 -11.66 -23.44 6.69
CA GLY A 118 -11.94 -24.83 7.01
C GLY A 118 -11.42 -25.31 8.36
N THR A 119 -11.58 -26.60 8.66
CA THR A 119 -11.05 -27.22 9.90
C THR A 119 -9.82 -28.09 9.69
N GLY A 120 -9.35 -28.25 8.44
CA GLY A 120 -8.20 -29.07 8.04
C GLY A 120 -8.57 -30.24 7.11
N GLY A 121 -7.61 -30.76 6.36
CA GLY A 121 -7.82 -31.88 5.43
C GLY A 121 -8.87 -31.57 4.36
N HIS A 122 -9.82 -32.48 4.15
CA HIS A 122 -10.89 -32.33 3.15
C HIS A 122 -11.92 -31.23 3.48
N ASN A 123 -11.88 -30.66 4.69
CA ASN A 123 -12.82 -29.62 5.13
C ASN A 123 -12.33 -28.19 4.83
N ILE A 124 -11.36 -28.03 3.93
CA ILE A 124 -10.84 -26.72 3.49
C ILE A 124 -11.49 -26.37 2.16
N ARG A 125 -12.13 -25.19 2.09
CA ARG A 125 -12.74 -24.66 0.87
C ARG A 125 -12.26 -23.24 0.58
N ASP A 126 -12.12 -22.91 -0.70
CA ASP A 126 -11.86 -21.54 -1.12
C ASP A 126 -13.14 -20.71 -1.02
N VAL A 127 -13.10 -19.65 -0.20
CA VAL A 127 -14.22 -18.72 -0.01
C VAL A 127 -14.07 -17.52 -0.94
N TYR A 128 -12.84 -17.13 -1.22
CA TYR A 128 -12.50 -16.08 -2.18
C TYR A 128 -11.42 -16.60 -3.12
N GLN A 129 -11.51 -16.19 -4.38
CA GLN A 129 -10.48 -16.42 -5.40
C GLN A 129 -9.54 -15.21 -5.49
N ASP A 130 -8.37 -15.40 -6.07
CA ASP A 130 -7.46 -14.31 -6.40
C ASP A 130 -8.15 -13.34 -7.37
N GLY A 131 -8.06 -12.05 -7.09
CA GLY A 131 -8.40 -11.02 -8.08
C GLY A 131 -7.34 -10.95 -9.19
N PRO A 132 -7.58 -10.17 -10.26
CA PRO A 132 -6.61 -9.96 -11.33
C PRO A 132 -5.30 -9.27 -10.88
N GLY A 133 -5.30 -8.63 -9.72
CA GLY A 133 -4.16 -7.90 -9.20
C GLY A 133 -3.83 -6.64 -10.01
N PHE A 134 -2.64 -6.09 -9.78
CA PHE A 134 -2.12 -4.93 -10.50
C PHE A 134 -0.71 -5.18 -11.01
N ALA A 135 -0.26 -4.36 -11.96
CA ALA A 135 1.02 -4.55 -12.61
C ALA A 135 2.18 -4.31 -11.62
N PRO A 136 3.32 -4.99 -11.80
CA PRO A 136 4.44 -4.93 -10.87
C PRO A 136 5.17 -3.58 -10.82
N ASN A 137 4.96 -2.69 -11.78
CA ASN A 137 5.41 -1.29 -11.78
C ASN A 137 4.36 -0.30 -11.24
N GLN A 138 3.16 -0.77 -10.89
CA GLN A 138 2.09 0.07 -10.35
C GLN A 138 2.19 0.23 -8.83
N PHE A 139 1.57 1.31 -8.35
CA PHE A 139 1.38 1.65 -6.93
C PHE A 139 -0.07 2.10 -6.73
N VAL A 140 -0.75 1.53 -5.74
CA VAL A 140 -2.14 1.92 -5.43
C VAL A 140 -2.14 2.96 -4.32
N ILE A 141 -2.72 4.13 -4.58
CA ILE A 141 -2.83 5.21 -3.59
C ILE A 141 -4.29 5.53 -3.28
N PHE A 142 -4.63 5.53 -1.99
CA PHE A 142 -5.91 6.01 -1.51
C PHE A 142 -5.79 7.49 -1.15
N VAL A 143 -6.72 8.30 -1.64
CA VAL A 143 -6.75 9.74 -1.44
C VAL A 143 -8.04 10.09 -0.70
N GLU A 144 -7.92 10.68 0.48
CA GLU A 144 -9.06 11.08 1.30
C GLU A 144 -8.91 12.50 1.83
N ALA A 145 -10.00 13.04 2.37
CA ALA A 145 -10.00 14.31 3.06
C ALA A 145 -10.90 14.22 4.30
N ALA A 146 -10.33 13.71 5.39
CA ALA A 146 -11.01 13.54 6.66
C ALA A 146 -10.31 14.34 7.77
N ASN A 147 -11.11 14.94 8.67
CA ASN A 147 -10.59 15.60 9.86
C ASN A 147 -10.28 14.57 10.96
N LYS A 148 -9.20 13.80 10.76
CA LYS A 148 -8.73 12.75 11.67
C LYS A 148 -7.21 12.77 11.78
N GLY A 149 -6.66 12.03 12.74
CA GLY A 149 -5.22 11.87 12.90
C GLY A 149 -4.51 13.22 13.05
N ALA A 150 -3.48 13.48 12.23
CA ALA A 150 -2.70 14.71 12.31
C ALA A 150 -3.49 15.98 11.97
N CYS A 151 -4.62 15.87 11.26
CA CYS A 151 -5.46 17.03 10.93
C CYS A 151 -6.13 17.69 12.15
N THR A 152 -6.23 16.97 13.28
CA THR A 152 -6.81 17.53 14.51
C THR A 152 -5.88 18.54 15.21
N SER A 153 -4.59 18.60 14.82
CA SER A 153 -3.61 19.56 15.33
C SER A 153 -3.83 21.00 14.83
N GLY A 154 -4.55 21.18 13.72
CA GLY A 154 -4.82 22.49 13.11
C GLY A 154 -3.69 23.09 12.24
N SER A 155 -2.46 22.57 12.33
CA SER A 155 -1.30 23.03 11.53
C SER A 155 -0.96 22.10 10.36
N THR A 156 -1.39 20.84 10.42
CA THR A 156 -1.11 19.85 9.37
C THR A 156 -1.93 20.17 8.11
N LEU A 157 -1.30 20.15 6.95
CA LEU A 157 -1.96 20.33 5.64
C LEU A 157 -2.42 19.00 5.05
N ALA A 158 -1.56 17.99 5.13
CA ALA A 158 -1.83 16.63 4.74
C ALA A 158 -0.86 15.69 5.47
N TYR A 159 -1.13 14.39 5.44
CA TYR A 159 -0.19 13.37 5.88
C TYR A 159 -0.37 12.11 5.03
N ALA A 160 0.70 11.35 4.86
CA ALA A 160 0.67 10.11 4.09
C ALA A 160 1.64 9.04 4.60
N GLY A 161 1.44 7.81 4.15
CA GLY A 161 2.34 6.71 4.50
C GLY A 161 2.10 5.44 3.69
N PRO A 162 3.10 4.52 3.68
CA PRO A 162 2.98 3.22 3.04
C PRO A 162 2.20 2.27 3.94
N CYS A 163 1.23 1.57 3.38
CA CYS A 163 0.46 0.56 4.11
C CYS A 163 0.86 -0.87 3.71
N GLU A 164 1.31 -1.08 2.46
CA GLU A 164 1.63 -2.41 1.94
C GLU A 164 2.97 -2.40 1.23
N MET A 165 3.76 -3.44 1.49
CA MET A 165 5.09 -3.63 0.91
C MET A 165 5.13 -4.84 -0.01
N HIS A 166 5.94 -4.75 -1.04
CA HIS A 166 6.27 -5.86 -1.92
C HIS A 166 6.92 -7.00 -1.12
N PRO A 167 6.49 -8.26 -1.28
CA PRO A 167 6.87 -9.36 -0.39
C PRO A 167 8.38 -9.62 -0.34
N THR A 168 9.08 -9.41 -1.46
CA THR A 168 10.50 -9.80 -1.60
C THR A 168 11.47 -8.64 -1.74
N THR A 169 10.96 -7.45 -2.09
CA THR A 169 11.82 -6.28 -2.37
C THR A 169 11.63 -5.17 -1.35
N ASP A 170 10.63 -5.29 -0.48
CA ASP A 170 10.27 -4.29 0.52
C ASP A 170 9.88 -2.91 -0.07
N ARG A 171 9.69 -2.83 -1.40
CA ARG A 171 9.17 -1.65 -2.11
C ARG A 171 7.73 -1.37 -1.66
N PRO A 172 7.34 -0.15 -1.27
CA PRO A 172 5.94 0.19 -1.11
C PRO A 172 5.13 -0.06 -2.39
N ILE A 173 4.00 -0.75 -2.25
CA ILE A 173 3.08 -1.07 -3.34
C ILE A 173 1.70 -0.47 -3.14
N MET A 174 1.35 -0.11 -1.90
CA MET A 174 0.19 0.71 -1.61
C MET A 174 0.47 1.72 -0.50
N GLY A 175 -0.24 2.83 -0.53
CA GLY A 175 -0.23 3.84 0.52
C GLY A 175 -1.52 4.65 0.53
N ALA A 176 -1.60 5.57 1.49
CA ALA A 176 -2.70 6.50 1.57
C ALA A 176 -2.17 7.91 1.85
N ILE A 177 -2.92 8.90 1.38
CA ILE A 177 -2.74 10.31 1.67
C ILE A 177 -4.07 10.90 2.13
N ASN A 178 -4.04 11.63 3.24
CA ASN A 178 -5.18 12.36 3.76
C ASN A 178 -4.87 13.86 3.73
N PHE A 179 -5.65 14.62 2.97
CA PHE A 179 -5.62 16.08 2.99
C PHE A 179 -6.53 16.59 4.11
N CYS A 180 -6.06 17.55 4.90
CA CYS A 180 -6.88 18.13 5.96
C CYS A 180 -7.96 19.02 5.32
N PRO A 181 -9.27 18.73 5.50
CA PRO A 181 -10.33 19.40 4.73
C PRO A 181 -10.29 20.93 4.84
N ALA A 182 -10.09 21.43 6.06
CA ALA A 182 -10.02 22.88 6.34
C ALA A 182 -8.78 23.58 5.76
N LYS A 183 -7.85 22.83 5.16
CA LYS A 183 -6.61 23.33 4.56
C LYS A 183 -6.57 23.16 3.04
N MET A 184 -7.61 22.57 2.44
CA MET A 184 -7.70 22.45 0.99
C MET A 184 -7.91 23.83 0.37
N GLU A 185 -7.08 24.16 -0.62
CA GLU A 185 -7.06 25.42 -1.35
C GLU A 185 -6.80 25.12 -2.83
N VAL A 186 -7.41 25.86 -3.74
CA VAL A 186 -7.23 25.71 -5.20
C VAL A 186 -6.81 27.00 -5.89
N ASP A 187 -6.75 28.10 -5.14
CA ASP A 187 -6.33 29.40 -5.61
C ASP A 187 -4.92 29.74 -5.12
N GLU A 188 -4.21 30.59 -5.85
CA GLU A 188 -2.84 30.96 -5.51
C GLU A 188 -2.80 31.99 -4.37
N PRO A 189 -1.78 31.96 -3.49
CA PRO A 189 -0.58 31.11 -3.56
C PRO A 189 -0.74 29.73 -2.89
N GLY A 190 -1.87 29.47 -2.21
CA GLY A 190 -2.03 28.26 -1.41
C GLY A 190 -2.09 26.98 -2.23
N LYS A 191 -2.59 27.04 -3.47
CA LYS A 191 -2.49 25.91 -4.42
C LYS A 191 -1.04 25.48 -4.66
N THR A 192 -0.13 26.41 -4.94
CA THR A 192 1.29 26.07 -5.16
C THR A 192 1.88 25.37 -3.95
N MET A 193 1.54 25.84 -2.74
CA MET A 193 1.94 25.19 -1.49
C MET A 193 1.39 23.75 -1.41
N LEU A 194 0.10 23.54 -1.72
CA LEU A 194 -0.53 22.22 -1.65
C LEU A 194 -0.03 21.24 -2.71
N VAL A 195 0.39 21.71 -3.90
CA VAL A 195 1.09 20.87 -4.87
C VAL A 195 2.41 20.37 -4.28
N GLY A 196 3.20 21.27 -3.68
CA GLY A 196 4.45 20.91 -3.00
C GLY A 196 4.22 19.94 -1.83
N THR A 197 3.19 20.19 -1.01
CA THR A 197 2.78 19.29 0.07
C THR A 197 2.36 17.92 -0.48
N ALA A 198 1.54 17.87 -1.53
CA ALA A 198 1.12 16.61 -2.12
C ALA A 198 2.32 15.81 -2.67
N ILE A 199 3.29 16.47 -3.31
CA ILE A 199 4.54 15.83 -3.75
C ILE A 199 5.30 15.24 -2.55
N HIS A 200 5.46 16.02 -1.48
CA HIS A 200 6.13 15.61 -0.25
C HIS A 200 5.46 14.38 0.39
N GLU A 201 4.15 14.45 0.60
CA GLU A 201 3.38 13.38 1.25
C GLU A 201 3.31 12.12 0.39
N ILE A 202 3.14 12.23 -0.94
CA ILE A 202 3.25 11.05 -1.82
C ILE A 202 4.64 10.44 -1.70
N GLY A 203 5.69 11.24 -1.49
CA GLY A 203 7.03 10.74 -1.15
C GLY A 203 7.03 9.85 0.10
N HIS A 204 6.35 10.28 1.18
CA HIS A 204 6.18 9.43 2.36
C HIS A 204 5.46 8.11 2.04
N ALA A 205 4.36 8.15 1.26
CA ALA A 205 3.66 6.94 0.82
C ALA A 205 4.52 6.01 -0.06
N LEU A 206 5.45 6.57 -0.83
CA LEU A 206 6.44 5.83 -1.63
C LEU A 206 7.63 5.31 -0.81
N GLY A 207 7.67 5.56 0.50
CA GLY A 207 8.65 5.01 1.41
C GLY A 207 9.77 5.96 1.83
N PHE A 208 9.71 7.25 1.47
CA PHE A 208 10.63 8.28 1.98
C PHE A 208 10.24 8.68 3.42
N VAL A 209 10.13 7.70 4.32
CA VAL A 209 9.73 7.87 5.71
C VAL A 209 10.60 7.01 6.61
N LYS A 210 10.88 7.49 7.83
CA LYS A 210 11.81 6.88 8.79
C LYS A 210 11.58 5.37 8.99
N THR A 211 10.33 4.95 9.08
CA THR A 211 9.94 3.54 9.29
C THR A 211 10.30 2.63 8.12
N SER A 212 10.56 3.19 6.93
CA SER A 212 10.92 2.45 5.71
C SER A 212 12.41 2.47 5.42
N PHE A 213 13.23 3.29 6.10
CA PHE A 213 14.67 3.39 5.81
C PHE A 213 15.43 2.08 6.02
N ALA A 214 15.10 1.33 7.06
CA ALA A 214 15.65 -0.01 7.29
C ALA A 214 15.30 -1.00 6.17
N LEU A 215 14.24 -0.75 5.41
CA LEU A 215 13.79 -1.60 4.31
C LEU A 215 14.47 -1.28 2.98
N MET A 216 15.16 -0.14 2.88
CA MET A 216 15.83 0.32 1.66
C MET A 216 16.88 -0.66 1.16
N ARG A 217 17.09 -0.61 -0.17
CA ARG A 217 18.03 -1.46 -0.90
C ARG A 217 19.05 -0.61 -1.65
N ASP A 218 20.19 -1.21 -1.94
CA ASP A 218 21.26 -0.59 -2.72
C ASP A 218 20.93 -0.60 -4.23
N GLU A 219 21.86 -0.06 -5.02
CA GLU A 219 21.78 -0.02 -6.48
C GLU A 219 21.86 -1.41 -7.12
N ASN A 220 22.15 -2.48 -6.38
CA ASN A 220 22.12 -3.85 -6.89
C ASN A 220 20.82 -4.57 -6.50
N GLY A 221 20.04 -4.01 -5.58
CA GLY A 221 18.84 -4.61 -5.01
C GLY A 221 19.10 -5.37 -3.71
N ASN A 222 20.31 -5.28 -3.15
CA ASN A 222 20.63 -5.90 -1.87
C ASN A 222 20.08 -5.05 -0.72
N PRO A 223 19.60 -5.68 0.38
CA PRO A 223 19.22 -4.96 1.59
C PRO A 223 20.36 -4.09 2.12
N ARG A 224 20.11 -2.80 2.41
CA ARG A 224 21.09 -1.92 3.07
C ARG A 224 21.24 -2.22 4.55
N THR A 225 20.17 -2.74 5.17
CA THR A 225 20.15 -3.17 6.57
C THR A 225 20.14 -4.70 6.64
N PRO A 226 20.97 -5.32 7.51
CA PRO A 226 20.99 -6.78 7.70
C PRO A 226 19.59 -7.36 7.95
N ARG A 227 19.32 -8.52 7.34
CA ARG A 227 18.06 -9.24 7.48
C ARG A 227 18.24 -10.44 8.41
N ASP A 228 17.25 -10.70 9.26
CA ASP A 228 17.17 -11.96 9.99
C ASP A 228 16.96 -13.11 8.98
N PRO A 229 17.77 -14.19 8.99
CA PRO A 229 17.68 -15.25 7.98
C PRO A 229 16.36 -16.03 7.97
N ARG A 230 15.61 -16.05 9.08
CA ARG A 230 14.33 -16.76 9.19
C ARG A 230 13.17 -15.93 8.66
N THR A 231 13.19 -14.62 8.90
CA THR A 231 12.08 -13.72 8.56
C THR A 231 12.32 -12.93 7.27
N GLY A 232 13.58 -12.75 6.86
CA GLY A 232 13.97 -11.89 5.74
C GLY A 232 13.78 -10.39 6.02
N LYS A 233 13.56 -9.98 7.27
CA LYS A 233 13.26 -8.59 7.68
C LYS A 233 14.35 -8.00 8.59
N PRO A 234 14.47 -6.66 8.66
CA PRO A 234 15.35 -6.01 9.63
C PRO A 234 15.00 -6.37 11.07
N ARG A 235 15.95 -6.15 11.99
CA ARG A 235 15.68 -6.19 13.42
C ARG A 235 14.66 -5.11 13.80
N MET A 236 13.67 -5.47 14.62
CA MET A 236 12.75 -4.52 15.23
C MET A 236 13.29 -4.01 16.56
N ASN A 237 13.04 -2.74 16.87
CA ASN A 237 13.26 -2.19 18.21
C ASN A 237 12.10 -2.51 19.16
N GLN A 238 12.24 -2.04 20.40
CA GLN A 238 11.22 -2.15 21.46
C GLN A 238 9.87 -1.52 21.09
N PHE A 239 9.84 -0.61 20.11
CA PHE A 239 8.63 0.04 19.60
C PHE A 239 8.07 -0.64 18.34
N ARG A 240 8.57 -1.84 17.98
CA ARG A 240 8.20 -2.59 16.76
C ARG A 240 8.44 -1.84 15.45
N HIS A 241 9.41 -0.93 15.44
CA HIS A 241 9.91 -0.30 14.23
C HIS A 241 11.20 -0.98 13.79
N TYR A 242 11.38 -1.14 12.48
CA TYR A 242 12.65 -1.60 11.94
C TYR A 242 13.73 -0.54 12.15
N GLU A 243 14.87 -0.95 12.72
CA GLU A 243 16.00 -0.04 12.95
C GLU A 243 16.89 0.03 11.71
N PRO A 244 17.10 1.22 11.12
CA PRO A 244 18.20 1.40 10.19
C PRO A 244 19.52 1.28 10.96
N ARG A 245 20.52 0.66 10.34
CA ARG A 245 21.92 0.75 10.78
C ARG A 245 22.62 1.87 10.05
#